data_AF-A0A0Q3LVT6-F1
#
_entry.id   AF-A0A0Q3LVT6-F1
#
_cell.length_a   1.000
_cell.length_b   1.000
_cell.length_c   1.000
_cell.angle_alpha   90.00
_cell.angle_beta   90.00
_cell.angle_gamma   90.00
#
_symmetry.space_group_name_H-M   'P 1'
#
loop_
_entity.id
_entity.type
_entity.pdbx_description
1 polymer ?
#
loop_
_entity_poly.entity_id
_entity_poly.type
_entity_poly.pdbx_seq_one_letter_code
_entity_poly.pdbx_strand_id
1 'polypeptide(L)'
;MKRLILIFIILSIDIYYSQSKIFAFVGKKISIEKVKSENSFYLKYKNVYKVEQVFDHEIKTDTLIFNSYTHMNQIRYSVYDYAMIYLIKNEAGEFVHQRTYYTPIILKKDGQWYGFNGSDKDVDGYEKINNKPLNIRKNLMIGKTVFTDKIKNKWLMNTFYPEKFFKRICKNKVEIKYLKTAEKLFKSN
;
A
#
# COMPACT_ATOMS: atom_id res chain seq x y z
N MET A 1 25.55 21.09 -33.41
CA MET A 1 24.98 19.71 -33.46
C MET A 1 25.33 18.85 -32.25
N LYS A 2 26.61 18.62 -31.89
CA LYS A 2 26.98 17.72 -30.78
C LYS A 2 26.35 18.06 -29.40
N ARG A 3 26.24 19.35 -29.04
CA ARG A 3 25.56 19.80 -27.80
C ARG A 3 24.05 19.56 -27.78
N LEU A 4 23.37 19.71 -28.92
CA LEU A 4 21.92 19.47 -29.06
C LEU A 4 21.58 17.98 -28.94
N ILE A 5 22.43 17.12 -29.52
CA ILE A 5 22.31 15.66 -29.40
C ILE A 5 22.52 15.23 -27.94
N LEU A 6 23.50 15.82 -27.24
CA LEU A 6 23.74 15.52 -25.83
C LEU A 6 22.57 15.92 -24.92
N ILE A 7 21.97 17.10 -25.13
CA ILE A 7 20.78 17.56 -24.38
C ILE A 7 19.59 16.62 -24.64
N PHE A 8 19.37 16.21 -25.89
CA PHE A 8 18.32 15.24 -26.23
C PHE A 8 18.54 13.89 -25.55
N ILE A 9 19.78 13.38 -25.51
CA ILE A 9 20.11 12.12 -24.83
C ILE A 9 19.84 12.22 -23.33
N ILE A 10 20.23 13.32 -22.68
CA ILE A 10 20.00 13.53 -21.24
C ILE A 10 18.49 13.58 -20.94
N LEU A 11 17.71 14.36 -21.70
CA LEU A 11 16.26 14.41 -21.58
C LEU A 11 15.59 13.04 -21.79
N SER A 12 16.08 12.26 -22.75
CA SER A 12 15.56 10.92 -23.02
C SER A 12 15.80 9.96 -21.85
N ILE A 13 16.99 10.05 -21.24
CA ILE A 13 17.37 9.25 -20.07
C ILE A 13 16.53 9.65 -18.86
N ASP A 14 16.31 10.95 -18.62
CA ASP A 14 15.49 11.44 -17.51
C ASP A 14 14.03 10.98 -17.63
N ILE A 15 13.47 11.02 -18.85
CA ILE A 15 12.11 10.52 -19.13
C ILE A 15 12.03 9.02 -18.86
N TYR A 16 12.98 8.23 -19.37
CA TYR A 16 13.00 6.79 -19.18
C TYR A 16 13.20 6.40 -17.71
N TYR A 17 14.12 7.08 -17.03
CA TYR A 17 14.36 6.89 -15.59
C TYR A 17 13.11 7.19 -14.76
N SER A 18 12.40 8.29 -15.06
CA SER A 18 11.15 8.65 -14.38
C SER A 18 10.04 7.61 -14.55
N GLN A 19 10.00 6.84 -15.65
CA GLN A 19 9.01 5.79 -15.86
C GLN A 19 9.33 4.50 -15.07
N SER A 20 10.59 4.27 -14.73
CA SER A 20 11.05 3.10 -13.97
C SER A 20 11.08 3.31 -12.45
N LYS A 21 11.05 4.56 -12.00
CA LYS A 21 11.18 4.95 -10.59
C LYS A 21 9.92 4.58 -9.80
N ILE A 22 10.12 3.96 -8.64
CA ILE A 22 9.06 3.66 -7.68
C ILE A 22 9.02 4.75 -6.61
N PHE A 23 7.87 5.39 -6.47
CA PHE A 23 7.59 6.37 -5.44
C PHE A 23 6.85 5.69 -4.28
N ALA A 24 7.28 5.91 -3.05
CA ALA A 24 6.63 5.31 -1.88
C ALA A 24 6.30 6.35 -0.80
N PHE A 25 5.16 6.15 -0.14
CA PHE A 25 4.73 6.96 0.99
C PHE A 25 3.82 6.14 1.91
N VAL A 26 3.81 6.47 3.21
CA VAL A 26 2.75 6.05 4.12
C VAL A 26 1.59 7.01 3.95
N GLY A 27 0.42 6.46 3.59
CA GLY A 27 -0.79 7.23 3.40
C GLY A 27 -1.89 6.82 4.36
N LYS A 28 -2.67 7.80 4.84
CA LYS A 28 -3.98 7.59 5.46
C LYS A 28 -5.06 7.65 4.39
N LYS A 29 -5.86 6.59 4.28
CA LYS A 29 -6.98 6.52 3.34
C LYS A 29 -8.01 7.61 3.65
N ILE A 30 -8.34 8.42 2.65
CA ILE A 30 -9.47 9.37 2.69
C ILE A 30 -10.66 8.74 1.95
N SER A 31 -10.50 8.45 0.65
CA SER A 31 -11.52 7.78 -0.15
C SER A 31 -10.92 6.84 -1.20
N ILE A 32 -11.71 5.83 -1.59
CA ILE A 32 -11.41 4.92 -2.69
C ILE A 32 -12.73 4.69 -3.41
N GLU A 33 -12.80 5.15 -4.66
CA GLU A 33 -14.02 5.17 -5.44
C GLU A 33 -13.81 4.41 -6.73
N LYS A 34 -14.73 3.49 -7.04
CA LYS A 34 -14.77 2.83 -8.34
C LYS A 34 -15.20 3.87 -9.37
N VAL A 35 -14.39 4.03 -10.42
CA VAL A 35 -14.68 4.94 -11.52
C VAL A 35 -14.79 4.16 -12.83
N LYS A 36 -15.33 4.79 -13.87
CA LYS A 36 -15.42 4.17 -15.19
C LYS A 36 -14.01 3.83 -15.68
N SER A 37 -13.82 2.55 -16.03
CA SER A 37 -12.58 2.10 -16.67
C SER A 37 -12.74 2.20 -18.18
N GLU A 38 -11.68 2.62 -18.85
CA GLU A 38 -11.58 2.56 -20.32
C GLU A 38 -11.30 1.12 -20.79
N ASN A 39 -10.72 0.31 -19.91
CA ASN A 39 -10.41 -1.10 -20.17
C ASN A 39 -11.47 -2.00 -19.53
N SER A 40 -12.15 -2.82 -20.33
CA SER A 40 -13.20 -3.73 -19.86
C SER A 40 -12.68 -4.86 -18.98
N PHE A 41 -11.39 -5.22 -19.09
CA PHE A 41 -10.78 -6.29 -18.30
C PHE A 41 -10.43 -5.87 -16.88
N TYR A 42 -10.20 -4.58 -16.62
CA TYR A 42 -9.75 -4.08 -15.32
C TYR A 42 -10.72 -3.06 -14.74
N LEU A 43 -11.05 -3.20 -13.46
CA LEU A 43 -11.74 -2.15 -12.71
C LEU A 43 -10.75 -1.03 -12.36
N LYS A 44 -11.19 0.22 -12.52
CA LYS A 44 -10.43 1.42 -12.17
C LYS A 44 -10.94 2.01 -10.86
N TYR A 45 -10.02 2.34 -9.97
CA TYR A 45 -10.31 3.02 -8.71
C TYR A 45 -9.55 4.33 -8.64
N LYS A 46 -10.24 5.42 -8.30
CA LYS A 46 -9.63 6.69 -7.91
C LYS A 46 -9.40 6.66 -6.40
N ASN A 47 -8.16 6.86 -5.98
CA ASN A 47 -7.75 6.80 -4.59
C ASN A 47 -7.34 8.19 -4.13
N VAL A 48 -7.76 8.56 -2.92
CA VAL A 48 -7.38 9.80 -2.26
C VAL A 48 -6.81 9.46 -0.90
N TYR A 49 -5.55 9.85 -0.67
CA TYR A 49 -4.82 9.55 0.55
C TYR A 49 -4.14 10.80 1.08
N LYS A 50 -4.22 11.02 2.39
CA LYS A 50 -3.35 11.98 3.07
C LYS A 50 -1.96 11.37 3.23
N VAL A 51 -0.93 12.09 2.85
CA VAL A 51 0.47 11.71 3.00
C VAL A 51 0.90 11.93 4.46
N GLU A 52 1.31 10.87 5.13
CA GLU A 52 1.74 10.91 6.53
C GLU A 52 3.26 10.75 6.69
N GLN A 53 3.92 10.13 5.71
CA GLN A 53 5.37 10.00 5.61
C GLN A 53 5.76 9.76 4.15
N VAL A 54 6.80 10.44 3.66
CA VAL A 54 7.35 10.24 2.31
C VAL A 54 8.68 9.49 2.37
N PHE A 55 8.91 8.61 1.40
CA PHE A 55 10.22 7.99 1.17
C PHE A 55 10.90 8.52 -0.10
N ASP A 56 10.19 9.38 -0.83
CA ASP A 56 10.69 10.05 -2.04
C ASP A 56 10.42 11.56 -1.98
N HIS A 57 11.44 12.36 -2.30
CA HIS A 57 11.41 13.82 -2.22
C HIS A 57 10.58 14.48 -3.33
N GLU A 58 10.20 13.75 -4.38
CA GLU A 58 9.30 14.28 -5.42
C GLU A 58 7.84 14.32 -4.95
N ILE A 59 7.48 13.58 -3.90
CA ILE A 59 6.15 13.68 -3.28
C ILE A 59 6.14 14.92 -2.36
N LYS A 60 5.65 16.04 -2.88
CA LYS A 60 5.61 17.34 -2.16
C LYS A 60 4.21 17.75 -1.68
N THR A 61 3.21 16.91 -1.91
CA THR A 61 1.80 17.17 -1.56
C THR A 61 1.44 16.51 -0.22
N ASP A 62 0.52 17.13 0.51
CA ASP A 62 -0.08 16.57 1.73
C ASP A 62 -1.17 15.53 1.42
N THR A 63 -1.68 15.55 0.19
CA THR A 63 -2.76 14.70 -0.30
C THR A 63 -2.41 14.22 -1.70
N LEU A 64 -2.45 12.90 -1.89
CA LEU A 64 -2.10 12.26 -3.15
C LEU A 64 -3.34 11.59 -3.76
N ILE A 65 -3.58 11.91 -5.02
CA ILE A 65 -4.66 11.34 -5.82
C ILE A 65 -4.03 10.47 -6.90
N PHE A 66 -4.45 9.22 -6.99
CA PHE A 66 -3.89 8.27 -7.97
C PHE A 66 -4.89 7.21 -8.38
N ASN A 67 -4.71 6.68 -9.58
CA ASN A 67 -5.53 5.60 -10.10
C ASN A 67 -4.92 4.23 -9.76
N SER A 68 -5.76 3.24 -9.50
CA SER A 68 -5.37 1.84 -9.37
C SER A 68 -6.25 0.96 -10.24
N TYR A 69 -5.68 -0.14 -10.72
CA TYR A 69 -6.34 -1.06 -11.63
C TYR A 69 -6.30 -2.46 -11.05
N THR A 70 -7.40 -3.21 -11.14
CA THR A 70 -7.49 -4.55 -10.55
C THR A 70 -8.54 -5.41 -11.23
N HIS A 71 -8.33 -6.72 -11.21
CA HIS A 71 -9.35 -7.74 -11.56
C HIS A 71 -10.29 -8.05 -10.38
N MET A 72 -9.94 -7.60 -9.17
CA MET A 72 -10.72 -7.82 -7.95
C MET A 72 -11.83 -6.79 -7.82
N ASN A 73 -12.91 -7.13 -7.12
CA ASN A 73 -14.04 -6.21 -6.89
C ASN A 73 -13.71 -5.00 -5.98
N GLN A 74 -12.54 -4.99 -5.34
CA GLN A 74 -12.00 -3.87 -4.56
C GLN A 74 -10.48 -4.03 -4.45
N ILE A 75 -9.74 -2.93 -4.32
CA ILE A 75 -8.29 -2.98 -4.11
C ILE A 75 -7.95 -3.51 -2.71
N ARG A 76 -6.99 -4.43 -2.59
CA ARG A 76 -6.66 -5.11 -1.31
C ARG A 76 -6.24 -4.16 -0.19
N TYR A 77 -5.42 -3.15 -0.47
CA TYR A 77 -4.96 -2.21 0.56
C TYR A 77 -6.09 -1.35 1.13
N SER A 78 -7.25 -1.28 0.46
CA SER A 78 -8.44 -0.56 0.96
C SER A 78 -8.94 -1.10 2.31
N VAL A 79 -8.53 -2.31 2.68
CA VAL A 79 -8.87 -2.93 3.97
C VAL A 79 -8.27 -2.18 5.14
N TYR A 80 -7.14 -1.48 4.97
CA TYR A 80 -6.44 -0.77 6.04
C TYR A 80 -6.75 0.72 6.00
N ASP A 81 -6.73 1.37 7.17
CA ASP A 81 -6.86 2.83 7.24
C ASP A 81 -5.55 3.53 6.87
N TYR A 82 -4.42 2.85 7.09
CA TYR A 82 -3.09 3.29 6.66
C TYR A 82 -2.40 2.19 5.85
N ALA A 83 -1.66 2.59 4.83
CA ALA A 83 -0.84 1.68 4.04
C ALA A 83 0.36 2.43 3.47
N MET A 84 1.47 1.72 3.30
CA MET A 84 2.55 2.18 2.44
C MET A 84 2.21 1.79 1.00
N ILE A 85 2.09 2.80 0.14
CA ILE A 85 1.68 2.68 -1.25
C ILE A 85 2.87 2.94 -2.16
N TYR A 86 3.00 2.14 -3.21
CA TYR A 86 4.08 2.20 -4.19
C TYR A 86 3.54 2.59 -5.56
N LEU A 87 3.98 3.72 -6.08
CA LEU A 87 3.46 4.33 -7.31
C LEU A 87 4.55 4.41 -8.36
N ILE A 88 4.11 4.51 -9.61
CA ILE A 88 4.94 4.92 -10.75
C ILE A 88 4.28 6.12 -11.42
N LYS A 89 5.02 6.82 -12.27
CA LYS A 89 4.44 7.82 -13.17
C LYS A 89 4.16 7.18 -14.53
N ASN A 90 2.96 7.39 -15.08
CA ASN A 90 2.66 7.00 -16.46
C ASN A 90 3.33 7.96 -17.46
N GLU A 91 3.12 7.72 -18.76
CA GLU A 91 3.67 8.57 -19.83
C GLU A 91 3.20 10.04 -19.74
N ALA A 92 2.01 10.28 -19.17
CA ALA A 92 1.48 11.61 -18.90
C ALA A 92 2.01 12.24 -17.59
N GLY A 93 2.91 11.56 -16.87
CA GLY A 93 3.48 12.02 -15.60
C GLY A 93 2.56 11.84 -14.39
N GLU A 94 1.41 11.20 -14.55
CA GLU A 94 0.44 11.00 -13.48
C GLU A 94 0.81 9.79 -12.60
N PHE A 95 0.54 9.89 -11.30
CA PHE A 95 0.75 8.76 -10.38
C PHE A 95 -0.27 7.64 -10.61
N VAL A 96 0.26 6.43 -10.80
CA VAL A 96 -0.53 5.20 -11.00
C VAL A 96 0.00 4.08 -10.12
N HIS A 97 -0.92 3.28 -9.57
CA HIS A 97 -0.62 2.05 -8.85
C HIS A 97 -0.80 0.84 -9.79
N GLN A 98 0.29 0.36 -10.37
CA GLN A 98 0.22 -0.65 -11.44
C GLN A 98 0.37 -2.10 -10.95
N ARG A 99 1.02 -2.33 -9.81
CA ARG A 99 1.42 -3.69 -9.37
C ARG A 99 0.62 -4.27 -8.22
N THR A 100 -0.43 -3.59 -7.77
CA THR A 100 -1.18 -3.92 -6.55
C THR A 100 -0.32 -4.06 -5.29
N TYR A 101 0.97 -3.68 -5.33
CA TYR A 101 1.92 -3.85 -4.24
C TYR A 101 1.69 -2.80 -3.17
N TYR A 102 1.66 -3.22 -1.92
CA TYR A 102 1.47 -2.34 -0.78
C TYR A 102 1.98 -3.03 0.48
N THR A 103 2.22 -2.24 1.51
CA THR A 103 2.56 -2.77 2.83
C THR A 103 1.54 -2.24 3.84
N PRO A 104 0.77 -3.10 4.54
CA PRO A 104 -0.12 -2.69 5.61
C PRO A 104 0.62 -1.89 6.68
N ILE A 105 0.06 -0.75 7.09
CA ILE A 105 0.54 0.06 8.22
C ILE A 105 -0.54 0.04 9.29
N ILE A 106 -0.16 -0.37 10.50
CA ILE A 106 -1.09 -0.82 11.54
C ILE A 106 -1.00 0.04 12.80
N LEU A 107 0.16 0.62 13.07
CA LEU A 107 0.44 1.34 14.31
C LEU A 107 1.28 2.58 14.03
N LYS A 108 0.96 3.68 14.70
CA LYS A 108 1.89 4.79 14.93
C LYS A 108 2.30 4.78 16.40
N LYS A 109 3.60 4.80 16.68
CA LYS A 109 4.15 4.86 18.04
C LYS A 109 5.45 5.67 17.99
N ASP A 110 5.61 6.61 18.93
CA ASP A 110 6.82 7.42 19.07
C ASP A 110 7.23 8.13 17.77
N GLY A 111 6.23 8.64 17.03
CA GLY A 111 6.42 9.30 15.73
C GLY A 111 6.65 8.35 14.55
N GLN A 112 6.91 7.07 14.79
CA GLN A 112 7.20 6.08 13.76
C GLN A 112 5.97 5.27 13.35
N TRP A 113 5.90 4.94 12.07
CA TRP A 113 4.87 4.06 11.50
C TRP A 113 5.36 2.62 11.48
N TYR A 114 4.47 1.70 11.82
CA TYR A 114 4.76 0.28 11.94
C TYR A 114 3.77 -0.55 11.13
N GLY A 115 4.31 -1.54 10.43
CA GLY A 115 3.56 -2.43 9.55
C GLY A 115 4.11 -3.83 9.53
N PHE A 116 3.67 -4.60 8.54
CA PHE A 116 4.19 -5.93 8.26
C PHE A 116 4.09 -6.25 6.78
N ASN A 117 4.97 -7.12 6.29
CA ASN A 117 4.85 -7.72 4.97
C ASN A 117 4.32 -9.15 5.11
N GLY A 118 3.11 -9.39 4.58
CA GLY A 118 2.47 -10.71 4.65
C GLY A 118 3.23 -11.82 3.93
N SER A 119 4.14 -11.47 3.02
CA SER A 119 4.94 -12.41 2.23
C SER A 119 6.25 -12.84 2.91
N ASP A 120 6.69 -12.17 3.98
CA ASP A 120 7.93 -12.52 4.67
C ASP A 120 7.84 -13.93 5.25
N LYS A 121 8.91 -14.73 5.15
CA LYS A 121 8.92 -16.14 5.59
C LYS A 121 9.04 -16.29 7.11
N ASP A 122 9.80 -15.42 7.75
CA ASP A 122 10.03 -15.36 9.20
C ASP A 122 9.66 -13.98 9.75
N VAL A 123 10.04 -13.71 11.00
CA VAL A 123 9.84 -12.42 11.68
C VAL A 123 11.18 -11.73 11.98
N ASP A 124 12.22 -12.05 11.21
CA ASP A 124 13.56 -11.53 11.48
C ASP A 124 13.61 -10.03 11.19
N GLY A 125 14.21 -9.30 12.13
CA GLY A 125 14.22 -7.84 12.15
C GLY A 125 12.86 -7.19 12.42
N TYR A 126 11.83 -7.96 12.80
CA TYR A 126 10.60 -7.41 13.38
C TYR A 126 10.75 -7.18 14.87
N GLU A 127 10.11 -6.11 15.35
CA GLU A 127 10.06 -5.75 16.75
C GLU A 127 8.84 -6.39 17.40
N LYS A 128 9.02 -6.91 18.62
CA LYS A 128 7.91 -7.41 19.42
C LYS A 128 7.10 -6.24 19.95
N ILE A 129 5.84 -6.15 19.54
CA ILE A 129 4.89 -5.13 20.00
C ILE A 129 4.01 -5.78 21.05
N ASN A 130 4.23 -5.47 22.32
CA ASN A 130 3.52 -6.16 23.40
C ASN A 130 2.05 -5.69 23.50
N ASN A 131 1.14 -6.66 23.37
CA ASN A 131 -0.26 -6.67 23.82
C ASN A 131 -1.13 -5.47 23.45
N LYS A 132 -0.97 -4.92 22.24
CA LYS A 132 -1.90 -3.90 21.74
C LYS A 132 -3.06 -4.58 20.98
N PRO A 133 -4.28 -4.63 21.53
CA PRO A 133 -5.42 -5.17 20.81
C PRO A 133 -5.88 -4.20 19.71
N LEU A 134 -6.26 -4.77 18.57
CA LEU A 134 -6.82 -4.08 17.43
C LEU A 134 -8.23 -4.57 17.17
N ASN A 135 -9.17 -3.64 17.01
CA ASN A 135 -10.50 -3.95 16.49
C ASN A 135 -10.45 -3.95 14.97
N ILE A 136 -10.67 -5.13 14.37
CA ILE A 136 -10.56 -5.35 12.92
C ILE A 136 -11.92 -5.56 12.27
N ARG A 137 -13.04 -5.29 12.97
CA ARG A 137 -14.40 -5.50 12.43
C ARG A 137 -14.60 -4.78 11.09
N LYS A 138 -14.22 -3.49 11.03
CA LYS A 138 -14.31 -2.66 9.82
C LYS A 138 -13.50 -3.25 8.68
N ASN A 139 -12.25 -3.61 8.96
CA ASN A 139 -11.32 -4.19 8.00
C ASN A 139 -11.84 -5.50 7.43
N LEU A 140 -12.40 -6.38 8.27
CA LEU A 140 -13.02 -7.63 7.81
C LEU A 140 -14.28 -7.39 6.97
N MET A 141 -15.09 -6.37 7.27
CA MET A 141 -16.25 -6.03 6.43
C MET A 141 -15.79 -5.56 5.04
N ILE A 142 -14.76 -4.70 4.97
CA ILE A 142 -14.18 -4.27 3.69
C ILE A 142 -13.52 -5.47 2.97
N GLY A 143 -12.81 -6.34 3.69
CA GLY A 143 -12.16 -7.52 3.13
C GLY A 143 -13.13 -8.47 2.41
N LYS A 144 -14.39 -8.57 2.88
CA LYS A 144 -15.45 -9.33 2.19
C LYS A 144 -15.90 -8.71 0.87
N THR A 145 -15.65 -7.42 0.65
CA THR A 145 -15.93 -6.76 -0.64
C THR A 145 -14.79 -6.93 -1.64
N VAL A 146 -13.57 -7.14 -1.14
CA VAL A 146 -12.37 -7.46 -1.93
C VAL A 146 -12.50 -8.85 -2.54
N PHE A 147 -12.97 -9.83 -1.75
CA PHE A 147 -13.18 -11.20 -2.19
C PHE A 147 -14.67 -11.52 -2.21
N THR A 148 -15.23 -11.67 -3.41
CA THR A 148 -16.68 -11.83 -3.63
C THR A 148 -17.22 -13.20 -3.25
N ASP A 149 -16.37 -14.22 -3.18
CA ASP A 149 -16.78 -15.57 -2.83
C ASP A 149 -17.16 -15.68 -1.35
N LYS A 150 -17.97 -16.71 -1.00
CA LYS A 150 -18.34 -17.03 0.38
C LYS A 150 -17.12 -17.53 1.17
N ILE A 151 -16.18 -16.64 1.45
CA ILE A 151 -14.94 -16.92 2.14
C ILE A 151 -15.21 -17.00 3.65
N LYS A 152 -14.69 -18.06 4.28
CA LYS A 152 -14.75 -18.24 5.73
C LYS A 152 -14.00 -17.09 6.43
N ASN A 153 -14.59 -16.51 7.47
CA ASN A 153 -13.96 -15.41 8.23
C ASN A 153 -12.54 -15.76 8.73
N LYS A 154 -12.25 -17.02 9.07
CA LYS A 154 -10.91 -17.46 9.49
C LYS A 154 -9.87 -17.22 8.39
N TRP A 155 -10.21 -17.57 7.14
CA TRP A 155 -9.32 -17.32 6.00
C TRP A 155 -9.12 -15.82 5.80
N LEU A 156 -10.21 -15.04 5.85
CA LEU A 156 -10.13 -13.58 5.67
C LEU A 156 -9.25 -12.90 6.73
N MET A 157 -9.39 -13.34 7.99
CA MET A 157 -8.52 -12.90 9.07
C MET A 157 -7.07 -13.25 8.77
N ASN A 158 -6.76 -14.49 8.41
CA ASN A 158 -5.38 -14.90 8.17
C ASN A 158 -4.77 -14.22 6.93
N THR A 159 -5.59 -13.84 5.94
CA THR A 159 -5.16 -13.09 4.76
C THR A 159 -4.75 -11.65 5.10
N PHE A 160 -5.51 -10.96 5.95
CA PHE A 160 -5.25 -9.54 6.27
C PHE A 160 -4.53 -9.32 7.62
N TYR A 161 -4.51 -10.32 8.48
CA TYR A 161 -3.89 -10.33 9.80
C TYR A 161 -3.28 -11.72 10.07
N PRO A 162 -2.16 -12.05 9.39
CA PRO A 162 -1.55 -13.38 9.49
C PRO A 162 -1.14 -13.73 10.92
N GLU A 163 -1.37 -14.99 11.34
CA GLU A 163 -1.09 -15.47 12.71
C GLU A 163 0.39 -15.33 13.15
N LYS A 164 1.27 -15.18 12.17
CA LYS A 164 2.68 -14.85 12.36
C LYS A 164 2.84 -13.53 13.12
N PHE A 165 2.21 -12.47 12.62
CA PHE A 165 2.30 -11.11 13.14
C PHE A 165 1.22 -10.77 14.18
N PHE A 166 0.14 -11.54 14.21
CA PHE A 166 -1.02 -11.28 15.06
C PHE A 166 -1.47 -12.52 15.83
N LYS A 167 -1.93 -12.33 17.07
CA LYS A 167 -2.62 -13.37 17.83
C LYS A 167 -4.11 -13.09 17.80
N ARG A 168 -4.92 -14.07 17.40
CA ARG A 168 -6.37 -13.91 17.43
C ARG A 168 -6.86 -13.90 18.88
N ILE A 169 -7.64 -12.88 19.24
CA ILE A 169 -8.33 -12.80 20.55
C ILE A 169 -9.77 -13.31 20.39
N CYS A 170 -10.50 -12.75 19.42
CA CYS A 170 -11.88 -13.16 19.13
C CYS A 170 -12.23 -12.93 17.65
N LYS A 171 -13.53 -12.93 17.30
CA LYS A 171 -14.00 -12.77 15.91
C LYS A 171 -13.55 -11.46 15.25
N ASN A 172 -13.49 -10.38 16.02
CA ASN A 172 -13.24 -9.03 15.51
C ASN A 172 -12.03 -8.35 16.17
N LYS A 173 -11.25 -9.08 16.96
CA LYS A 173 -10.09 -8.54 17.66
C LYS A 173 -8.88 -9.43 17.49
N VAL A 174 -7.75 -8.79 17.24
CA VAL A 174 -6.43 -9.41 17.20
C VAL A 174 -5.48 -8.62 18.10
N GLU A 175 -4.46 -9.27 18.61
CA GLU A 175 -3.34 -8.68 19.33
C GLU A 175 -2.15 -8.61 18.39
N ILE A 176 -1.46 -7.46 18.35
CA ILE A 176 -0.21 -7.33 17.59
C ILE A 176 0.86 -8.13 18.32
N LYS A 177 1.64 -8.93 17.59
CA LYS A 177 2.84 -9.62 18.10
C LYS A 177 4.12 -8.97 17.60
N TYR A 178 4.21 -8.77 16.29
CA TYR A 178 5.43 -8.33 15.62
C TYR A 178 5.11 -7.32 14.53
N LEU A 179 5.84 -6.19 14.51
CA LEU A 179 5.80 -5.21 13.43
C LEU A 179 7.20 -4.70 13.13
N LYS A 180 7.39 -4.16 11.94
CA LYS A 180 8.63 -3.52 11.49
C LYS A 180 8.32 -2.06 11.15
N THR A 181 9.27 -1.14 11.39
CA THR A 181 9.06 0.27 11.05
C THR A 181 8.88 0.44 9.54
N ALA A 182 8.18 1.48 9.12
CA ALA A 182 7.92 1.76 7.71
C ALA A 182 9.23 1.96 6.92
N GLU A 183 10.26 2.58 7.52
CA GLU A 183 11.59 2.74 6.93
C GLU A 183 12.28 1.39 6.69
N LYS A 184 12.22 0.48 7.67
CA LYS A 184 12.81 -0.86 7.54
C LYS A 184 12.04 -1.69 6.51
N LEU A 185 10.71 -1.56 6.46
CA LEU A 185 9.87 -2.21 5.44
C LEU A 185 10.19 -1.69 4.04
N PHE A 186 10.37 -0.38 3.89
CA PHE A 186 10.72 0.23 2.60
C PHE A 186 12.09 -0.27 2.10
N LYS A 187 13.11 -0.34 2.96
CA LYS A 187 14.45 -0.83 2.60
C LYS A 187 14.53 -2.32 2.27
N SER A 188 13.52 -3.10 2.64
CA SER A 188 13.49 -4.56 2.42
C SER A 188 12.85 -4.95 1.08
N ASN A 189 12.39 -3.97 0.30
CA ASN A 189 11.77 -4.14 -1.02
C ASN A 189 12.70 -3.72 -2.15
#